data_AF-A0A5D3AP57-F1
#
_entry.id   AF-A0A5D3AP57-F1
#
_cell.length_a   1.000
_cell.length_b   1.000
_cell.length_c   1.000
_cell.angle_alpha   90.00
_cell.angle_beta   90.00
_cell.angle_gamma   90.00
#
_symmetry.space_group_name_H-M   'P 1'
#
loop_
_entity.id
_entity.type
_entity.pdbx_description
1 polymer ?
#
loop_
_entity_poly.entity_id
_entity_poly.type
_entity_poly.pdbx_seq_one_letter_code
_entity_poly.pdbx_strand_id
1 'polypeptide(L)'
;MSTTQLTHSALRTLVPLEDIPPLTLGKTTRASSFASSTTSTSSIYSRAADDLIDRFATHQHQTPIHLWSGGNVRLGSMDLTLTTHDAELLMHAMKGDERFDFVKLTFLDEDREEWKISFMRSQVSSISAPSSVFEF
;
A
#
# COMPACT_ATOMS: atom_id res chain seq x y z
N MET A 1 -46.02 34.87 10.53
CA MET A 1 -46.64 33.86 9.66
C MET A 1 -45.54 33.17 8.90
N SER A 2 -45.43 31.86 9.09
CA SER A 2 -44.42 30.96 8.51
C SER A 2 -44.69 30.70 7.03
N THR A 3 -43.66 30.45 6.22
CA THR A 3 -43.70 29.46 5.12
C THR A 3 -42.26 29.09 4.74
N THR A 4 -41.92 27.84 5.03
CA THR A 4 -40.81 27.04 4.51
C THR A 4 -40.98 26.82 3.00
N GLN A 5 -39.91 26.85 2.23
CA GLN A 5 -39.87 26.26 0.88
C GLN A 5 -38.79 25.17 0.82
N LEU A 6 -39.25 23.97 0.45
CA LEU A 6 -38.48 22.76 0.21
C LEU A 6 -38.27 22.57 -1.29
N THR A 7 -37.09 22.04 -1.64
CA THR A 7 -36.78 21.07 -2.72
C THR A 7 -37.07 21.44 -4.19
N HIS A 8 -36.06 21.31 -5.07
CA HIS A 8 -35.94 20.19 -6.03
C HIS A 8 -34.66 20.29 -6.89
N SER A 9 -34.10 19.12 -7.20
CA SER A 9 -32.89 18.81 -7.96
C SER A 9 -32.88 19.29 -9.42
N ALA A 10 -31.69 19.55 -9.98
CA ALA A 10 -31.41 19.39 -11.42
C ALA A 10 -29.90 19.17 -11.69
N LEU A 11 -29.55 17.92 -12.02
CA LEU A 11 -28.31 17.55 -12.73
C LEU A 11 -28.39 18.05 -14.19
N ARG A 12 -27.33 18.67 -14.70
CA ARG A 12 -27.08 18.87 -16.15
C ARG A 12 -25.59 18.65 -16.40
N THR A 13 -25.20 17.48 -16.91
CA THR A 13 -25.06 17.09 -18.34
C THR A 13 -23.61 17.23 -18.79
N LEU A 14 -23.00 16.08 -19.05
CA LEU A 14 -21.63 15.85 -19.52
C LEU A 14 -21.43 16.36 -20.95
N VAL A 15 -20.29 16.99 -21.22
CA VAL A 15 -19.81 17.30 -22.58
C VAL A 15 -18.98 16.10 -23.09
N PRO A 16 -19.20 15.61 -24.32
CA PRO A 16 -18.44 14.49 -24.88
C PRO A 16 -17.04 14.91 -25.35
N LEU A 17 -16.14 13.94 -25.28
CA LEU A 17 -14.73 13.97 -25.63
C LEU A 17 -14.54 14.14 -27.16
N GLU A 18 -13.96 15.25 -27.61
CA GLU A 18 -13.50 15.40 -29.00
C GLU A 18 -11.97 15.53 -29.05
N ASP A 19 -11.39 14.59 -29.80
CA ASP A 19 -10.23 14.70 -30.70
C ASP A 19 -8.85 15.08 -30.12
N ILE A 20 -8.02 14.05 -29.91
CA ILE A 20 -6.56 14.19 -29.87
C ILE A 20 -5.98 13.07 -30.75
N PRO A 21 -5.18 13.39 -31.80
CA PRO A 21 -4.73 12.40 -32.78
C PRO A 21 -3.67 11.43 -32.20
N PRO A 22 -3.55 10.21 -32.76
CA PRO A 22 -2.61 9.21 -32.26
C PRO A 22 -1.18 9.53 -32.71
N LEU A 23 -0.29 9.79 -31.74
CA LEU A 23 1.16 9.79 -32.00
C LEU A 23 1.64 8.34 -32.15
N THR A 24 2.32 8.11 -33.27
CA THR A 24 2.76 6.83 -33.80
C THR A 24 3.65 6.03 -32.85
N LEU A 25 3.29 4.75 -32.71
CA LEU A 25 3.95 3.67 -31.98
C LEU A 25 5.35 3.38 -32.53
N GLY A 26 6.37 3.56 -31.68
CA GLY A 26 7.77 3.31 -32.03
C GLY A 26 8.60 2.78 -30.85
N LYS A 27 8.14 1.73 -30.16
CA LYS A 27 8.98 0.71 -29.50
C LYS A 27 8.09 -0.34 -28.82
N THR A 28 8.26 -1.60 -29.21
CA THR A 28 7.67 -2.74 -28.52
C THR A 28 8.28 -2.84 -27.12
N THR A 29 7.59 -2.29 -26.12
CA THR A 29 7.76 -2.70 -24.73
C THR A 29 6.57 -3.57 -24.41
N ARG A 30 6.81 -4.84 -24.05
CA ARG A 30 5.76 -5.74 -23.56
C ARG A 30 5.15 -5.13 -22.31
N ALA A 31 4.02 -4.46 -22.46
CA ALA A 31 3.19 -4.04 -21.35
C ALA A 31 2.50 -5.31 -20.80
N SER A 32 3.06 -5.87 -19.74
CA SER A 32 2.36 -6.82 -18.90
C SER A 32 1.20 -6.08 -18.22
N SER A 33 -0.01 -6.47 -18.58
CA SER A 33 -1.28 -5.89 -18.15
C SER A 33 -1.48 -5.99 -16.63
N PHE A 34 -1.41 -4.87 -15.91
CA PHE A 34 -1.97 -4.75 -14.56
C PHE A 34 -2.59 -3.36 -14.37
N ALA A 35 -3.90 -3.24 -14.54
CA ALA A 35 -4.70 -2.18 -13.93
C ALA A 35 -6.20 -2.45 -14.17
N SER A 36 -6.79 -3.38 -13.43
CA SER A 36 -8.21 -3.25 -13.12
C SER A 36 -8.32 -2.28 -11.96
N SER A 37 -8.32 -0.97 -12.27
CA SER A 37 -8.56 0.08 -11.29
C SER A 37 -10.01 0.03 -10.83
N THR A 38 -10.25 -0.61 -9.69
CA THR A 38 -11.45 -0.32 -8.90
C THR A 38 -11.28 1.06 -8.29
N THR A 39 -11.98 2.02 -8.88
CA THR A 39 -12.17 3.38 -8.38
C THR A 39 -12.39 3.37 -6.86
N SER A 40 -11.39 3.83 -6.11
CA SER A 40 -11.54 4.16 -4.69
C SER A 40 -11.09 5.60 -4.52
N THR A 41 -12.06 6.48 -4.30
CA THR A 41 -11.85 7.80 -3.74
C THR A 41 -11.19 7.65 -2.37
N SER A 42 -9.90 7.94 -2.23
CA SER A 42 -9.27 8.09 -0.91
C SER A 42 -8.38 9.32 -0.88
N SER A 43 -8.90 10.33 -0.19
CA SER A 43 -8.32 11.63 0.08
C SER A 43 -7.11 11.53 1.02
N ILE A 44 -6.02 12.23 0.71
CA ILE A 44 -4.94 12.65 1.64
C ILE A 44 -4.35 11.53 2.52
N TYR A 45 -3.75 10.49 1.92
CA TYR A 45 -2.91 9.55 2.68
C TYR A 45 -1.44 9.78 2.33
N SER A 46 -0.65 10.14 3.34
CA SER A 46 0.80 10.25 3.24
C SER A 46 1.39 8.88 2.85
N ARG A 47 2.34 8.91 1.92
CA ARG A 47 3.10 7.75 1.45
C ARG A 47 4.48 7.65 2.12
N ALA A 48 4.72 8.44 3.17
CA ALA A 48 5.95 8.38 3.93
C ALA A 48 6.13 6.97 4.53
N ALA A 49 7.38 6.53 4.61
CA ALA A 49 7.71 5.20 5.10
C ALA A 49 7.15 4.96 6.52
N ASP A 50 7.33 5.91 7.45
CA ASP A 50 6.86 5.80 8.83
C ASP A 50 5.33 5.58 8.93
N ASP A 51 4.55 6.35 8.18
CA ASP A 51 3.08 6.19 8.14
C ASP A 51 2.67 4.82 7.61
N LEU A 52 3.41 4.27 6.63
CA LEU A 52 3.15 2.95 6.07
C LEU A 52 3.50 1.84 7.07
N ILE A 53 4.60 1.99 7.81
CA ILE A 53 5.02 1.03 8.84
C ILE A 53 3.95 0.93 9.93
N ASP A 54 3.46 2.07 10.44
CA ASP A 54 2.40 2.07 11.45
C ASP A 54 1.11 1.41 10.94
N ARG A 55 0.74 1.69 9.69
CA ARG A 55 -0.40 1.02 9.05
C ARG A 55 -0.18 -0.48 8.92
N PHE A 56 0.99 -0.93 8.48
CA PHE A 56 1.27 -2.36 8.35
C PHE A 56 1.28 -3.05 9.72
N ALA A 57 1.73 -2.35 10.76
CA ALA A 57 1.69 -2.84 12.13
C ALA A 57 0.26 -2.99 12.69
N THR A 58 -0.76 -2.37 12.09
CA THR A 58 -2.17 -2.60 12.51
C THR A 58 -2.82 -3.82 11.83
N HIS A 59 -2.20 -4.39 10.80
CA HIS A 59 -2.75 -5.55 10.08
C HIS A 59 -2.50 -6.87 10.82
N GLN A 60 -3.23 -7.91 10.40
CA GLN A 60 -3.14 -9.24 10.99
C GLN A 60 -1.72 -9.80 10.89
N HIS A 61 -1.22 -10.34 12.01
CA HIS A 61 0.17 -10.82 12.13
C HIS A 61 0.54 -11.92 11.13
N GLN A 62 -0.45 -12.69 10.66
CA GLN A 62 -0.24 -13.82 9.75
C GLN A 62 -0.25 -13.42 8.26
N THR A 63 -0.47 -12.15 7.94
CA THR A 63 -0.50 -11.70 6.55
C THR A 63 0.89 -11.25 6.12
N PRO A 64 1.51 -11.88 5.12
CA PRO A 64 2.82 -11.46 4.63
C PRO A 64 2.72 -10.11 3.92
N ILE A 65 3.74 -9.28 4.16
CA ILE A 65 3.97 -8.03 3.45
C ILE A 65 5.05 -8.31 2.42
N HIS A 66 4.71 -8.13 1.15
CA HIS A 66 5.65 -8.25 0.05
C HIS A 66 5.99 -6.87 -0.49
N LEU A 67 7.28 -6.60 -0.66
CA LEU A 67 7.79 -5.34 -1.20
C LEU A 67 8.75 -5.66 -2.35
N TRP A 68 8.63 -4.93 -3.44
CA TRP A 68 9.47 -5.05 -4.62
C TRP A 68 10.28 -3.77 -4.84
N SER A 69 11.50 -3.94 -5.35
CA SER A 69 12.38 -2.87 -5.83
C SER A 69 11.67 -1.84 -6.72
N GLY A 70 10.77 -2.29 -7.60
CA GLY A 70 9.97 -1.43 -8.48
C GLY A 70 8.92 -0.55 -7.79
N GLY A 71 8.79 -0.59 -6.47
CA GLY A 71 7.83 0.25 -5.74
C GLY A 71 6.51 -0.44 -5.39
N ASN A 72 6.28 -1.66 -5.86
CA ASN A 72 5.06 -2.40 -5.53
C ASN A 72 5.12 -2.90 -4.09
N VAL A 73 4.02 -2.75 -3.35
CA VAL A 73 3.83 -3.35 -2.02
C VAL A 73 2.51 -4.09 -2.00
N ARG A 74 2.51 -5.31 -1.47
CA ARG A 74 1.29 -6.10 -1.28
C ARG A 74 1.19 -6.60 0.14
N LEU A 75 0.05 -6.32 0.76
CA LEU A 75 -0.31 -6.80 2.10
C LEU A 75 -1.71 -7.41 2.02
N GLY A 76 -1.78 -8.75 2.00
CA GLY A 76 -3.04 -9.46 1.81
C GLY A 76 -3.69 -9.11 0.46
N SER A 77 -4.88 -8.51 0.49
CA SER A 77 -5.60 -8.00 -0.67
C SER A 77 -5.37 -6.52 -0.96
N MET A 78 -4.52 -5.84 -0.18
CA MET A 78 -4.16 -4.44 -0.41
C MET A 78 -2.89 -4.35 -1.26
N ASP A 79 -3.00 -3.68 -2.40
CA ASP A 79 -1.89 -3.34 -3.27
C ASP A 79 -1.59 -1.83 -3.18
N LEU A 80 -0.32 -1.48 -3.05
CA LEU A 80 0.18 -0.11 -3.01
C LEU A 80 1.32 0.04 -4.02
N THR A 81 1.46 1.26 -4.55
CA THR A 81 2.55 1.61 -5.46
C THR A 81 3.27 2.83 -4.92
N LEU A 82 4.57 2.69 -4.72
CA LEU A 82 5.52 3.71 -4.27
C LEU A 82 6.50 4.03 -5.40
N THR A 83 7.32 5.06 -5.21
CA THR A 83 8.51 5.22 -6.04
C THR A 83 9.56 4.18 -5.64
N THR A 84 10.51 3.87 -6.53
CA THR A 84 11.66 3.00 -6.22
C THR A 84 12.42 3.49 -4.99
N HIS A 85 12.63 4.81 -4.89
CA HIS A 85 13.31 5.41 -3.75
C HIS A 85 12.55 5.20 -2.44
N ASP A 86 11.23 5.43 -2.43
CA ASP A 86 10.41 5.23 -1.24
C ASP A 86 10.36 3.74 -0.83
N ALA A 87 10.41 2.82 -1.79
CA ALA A 87 10.46 1.39 -1.51
C ALA A 87 11.77 0.98 -0.85
N GLU A 88 12.91 1.53 -1.27
CA GLU A 88 14.20 1.31 -0.59
C GLU A 88 14.16 1.86 0.84
N LEU A 89 13.67 3.09 1.04
CA LEU A 89 13.52 3.67 2.36
C LEU A 89 12.61 2.83 3.26
N LEU A 90 11.46 2.40 2.75
CA LEU A 90 10.52 1.54 3.45
C LEU A 90 11.15 0.18 3.79
N MET A 91 11.89 -0.43 2.87
CA MET A 91 12.61 -1.68 3.13
C MET A 91 13.59 -1.52 4.29
N HIS A 92 14.39 -0.45 4.27
CA HIS A 92 15.37 -0.19 5.33
C HIS A 92 14.71 0.05 6.68
N ALA A 93 13.63 0.83 6.70
CA ALA A 93 12.88 1.14 7.90
C ALA A 93 12.19 -0.12 8.47
N MET A 94 11.53 -0.93 7.64
CA MET A 94 10.92 -2.19 8.07
C MET A 94 11.95 -3.21 8.59
N LYS A 95 13.16 -3.26 8.02
CA LYS A 95 14.22 -4.16 8.49
C LYS A 95 14.78 -3.74 9.85
N GLY A 96 14.70 -2.47 10.21
CA GLY A 96 15.13 -1.92 11.50
C GLY A 96 14.04 -1.90 12.57
N ASP A 97 12.79 -2.19 12.21
CA ASP A 97 11.63 -2.11 13.11
C ASP A 97 11.32 -3.50 13.71
N GLU A 98 11.33 -3.59 15.04
CA GLU A 98 11.09 -4.84 15.80
C GLU A 98 9.70 -5.44 15.59
N ARG A 99 8.74 -4.66 15.08
CA ARG A 99 7.39 -5.13 14.78
C ARG A 99 7.35 -6.00 13.53
N PHE A 100 8.44 -6.13 12.78
CA PHE A 100 8.49 -6.91 11.55
C PHE A 100 9.66 -7.91 11.55
N ASP A 101 9.33 -9.16 11.26
CA ASP A 101 10.30 -10.22 11.05
C ASP A 101 10.60 -10.36 9.55
N PHE A 102 11.88 -10.39 9.22
CA PHE A 102 12.33 -10.73 7.87
C PHE A 102 12.05 -12.21 7.56
N VAL A 103 11.38 -12.47 6.44
CA VAL A 103 11.07 -13.83 6.00
C VAL A 103 12.02 -14.27 4.89
N LYS A 104 12.09 -13.50 3.80
CA LYS A 104 12.81 -13.90 2.59
C LYS A 104 13.16 -12.70 1.72
N LEU A 105 14.36 -12.72 1.15
CA LEU A 105 14.80 -11.87 0.05
C LEU A 105 15.01 -12.74 -1.18
N THR A 106 14.49 -12.31 -2.33
CA THR A 106 14.65 -12.99 -3.62
C THR A 106 15.09 -11.96 -4.65
N PHE A 107 16.21 -12.21 -5.33
CA PHE A 107 16.62 -11.45 -6.51
C PHE A 107 15.93 -12.05 -7.74
N LEU A 108 15.47 -11.18 -8.63
CA LEU A 108 14.71 -11.51 -9.83
C LEU A 108 15.58 -11.46 -11.09
N ASP A 109 16.77 -10.87 -10.97
CA ASP A 109 17.78 -10.70 -12.00
C ASP A 109 19.16 -11.23 -11.53
N GLU A 110 20.13 -11.27 -12.45
CA GLU A 110 21.51 -11.66 -12.16
C GLU A 110 22.31 -10.52 -11.51
N ASP A 111 21.96 -9.27 -11.86
CA ASP A 111 22.62 -8.05 -11.39
C ASP A 111 22.20 -7.63 -9.97
N ARG A 112 21.16 -8.29 -9.41
CA ARG A 112 20.61 -8.08 -8.06
C ARG A 112 19.99 -6.69 -7.86
N GLU A 113 19.64 -6.00 -8.94
CA GLU A 113 18.96 -4.71 -8.91
C GLU A 113 17.45 -4.91 -8.67
N GLU A 114 16.88 -5.95 -9.27
CA GLU A 114 15.49 -6.33 -9.08
C GLU A 114 15.32 -7.31 -7.93
N TRP A 115 14.76 -6.84 -6.81
CA TRP A 115 14.49 -7.69 -5.64
C TRP A 115 13.03 -7.69 -5.21
N LYS A 116 12.65 -8.78 -4.54
CA LYS A 116 11.43 -8.94 -3.75
C LYS A 116 11.81 -9.34 -2.33
N ILE A 117 11.37 -8.57 -1.35
CA ILE A 117 11.49 -8.88 0.07
C ILE A 117 10.13 -9.20 0.68
N SER A 118 10.11 -10.09 1.65
CA SER A 118 8.90 -10.48 2.37
C SER A 118 9.13 -10.33 3.87
N PHE A 119 8.18 -9.68 4.53
CA PHE A 119 8.13 -9.49 5.97
C PHE A 119 6.86 -10.10 6.54
N MET A 120 6.91 -10.47 7.81
CA MET A 120 5.74 -10.80 8.62
C MET A 120 5.74 -9.87 9.81
N ARG A 121 4.56 -9.53 10.32
CA ARG A 121 4.49 -8.76 11.56
C ARG A 121 4.85 -9.68 12.72
N SER A 122 5.82 -9.27 13.53
CA SER A 122 6.29 -10.04 14.67
C SER A 122 5.17 -10.22 15.69
N GLN A 123 5.13 -11.39 16.30
CA GLN A 123 4.33 -11.59 17.51
C GLN A 123 5.14 -11.01 18.66
N VAL A 124 4.99 -9.70 18.91
CA VAL A 124 5.42 -9.14 20.19
C VAL A 124 4.65 -9.94 21.22
N SER A 125 5.32 -10.90 21.85
CA SER A 125 4.74 -11.68 22.92
C SER A 125 4.44 -10.67 24.01
N SER A 126 3.18 -10.25 24.12
CA SER A 126 2.71 -9.49 25.26
C SER A 126 3.14 -10.28 26.47
N ILE A 127 4.16 -9.81 27.16
CA ILE A 127 4.65 -10.44 28.38
C ILE A 127 3.43 -10.44 29.29
N SER A 128 2.85 -11.62 29.49
CA SER A 128 1.78 -11.81 30.47
C SER A 128 2.31 -11.22 31.76
N ALA A 129 1.66 -10.17 32.26
CA ALA A 129 2.02 -9.59 33.54
C ALA A 129 2.16 -10.74 34.55
N PRO A 130 3.23 -10.78 35.38
CA PRO A 130 3.27 -11.75 36.46
C PRO A 130 2.02 -11.47 37.31
N SER A 131 1.05 -12.38 37.26
CA SER A 131 -0.07 -12.38 38.17
C SER A 131 0.54 -12.45 39.55
N SER A 132 0.56 -11.29 40.23
CA SER A 132 1.22 -11.13 41.51
C SER A 132 0.71 -12.20 42.46
N VAL A 133 1.68 -12.91 43.01
CA VAL A 133 1.57 -13.92 44.04
C VAL A 133 0.82 -13.35 45.25
N PHE A 134 -0.09 -14.19 45.78
CA PHE A 134 -0.62 -14.24 47.15
C PHE A 134 -0.38 -13.02 48.07
N GLU A 135 -1.48 -12.42 48.56
CA GLU A 135 -1.52 -11.84 49.89
C GLU A 135 -2.70 -12.40 50.68
N PHE A 136 -2.32 -13.13 51.74
CA PHE A 136 -2.97 -13.58 52.99
C PHE A 136 -4.46 -13.94 53.05
#